data_AF-A0A934KVS4-F1
#
_entry.id   AF-A0A934KVS4-F1
#
_cell.length_a   1.000
_cell.length_b   1.000
_cell.length_c   1.000
_cell.angle_alpha   90.00
_cell.angle_beta   90.00
_cell.angle_gamma   90.00
#
_symmetry.space_group_name_H-M   'P 1'
#
loop_
_entity.id
_entity.type
_entity.pdbx_description
1 polymer ?
#
loop_
_entity_poly.entity_id
_entity_poly.type
_entity_poly.pdbx_seq_one_letter_code
_entity_poly.pdbx_strand_id
1 'polypeptide(L)'
;MAKIIISKLSITFNINMMKKIILTLLLAITFTATYSQSKHQERQNKYFVEAATKEYNLNKLQQDELKVIRTAMVVAYGEATKQEKSGDITSADKISKTQEASKNFNNALIKLTGIQYDELEPFLTRMRAELKQVK
;
A
#
# COMPACT_ATOMS: atom_id res chain seq x y z
N MET A 1 30.45 -29.06 1.11
CA MET A 1 30.51 -27.58 1.13
C MET A 1 29.87 -26.90 -0.09
N ALA A 2 29.94 -27.47 -1.31
CA ALA A 2 29.40 -26.83 -2.53
C ALA A 2 27.87 -26.53 -2.51
N LYS A 3 27.03 -27.41 -1.92
CA LYS A 3 25.56 -27.20 -1.84
C LYS A 3 25.13 -25.95 -1.06
N ILE A 4 25.89 -25.55 -0.03
CA ILE A 4 25.55 -24.38 0.82
C ILE A 4 25.80 -23.07 0.07
N ILE A 5 26.81 -23.03 -0.79
CA ILE A 5 27.18 -21.83 -1.57
C ILE A 5 26.13 -21.56 -2.65
N ILE A 6 25.65 -22.61 -3.35
CA ILE A 6 24.63 -22.48 -4.41
C ILE A 6 23.27 -22.02 -3.85
N SER A 7 22.89 -22.50 -2.66
CA SER A 7 21.68 -22.07 -1.95
C SER A 7 21.73 -20.58 -1.56
N LYS A 8 22.84 -20.12 -0.96
CA LYS A 8 23.01 -18.71 -0.60
C LYS A 8 23.03 -17.79 -1.83
N LEU A 9 23.61 -18.23 -2.94
CA LEU A 9 23.65 -17.46 -4.19
C LEU A 9 22.25 -17.27 -4.79
N SER A 10 21.43 -18.33 -4.83
CA SER A 10 20.03 -18.25 -5.30
C SER A 10 19.14 -17.37 -4.42
N ILE A 11 19.30 -17.43 -3.09
CA ILE A 11 18.54 -16.59 -2.16
C ILE A 11 18.93 -15.11 -2.32
N THR A 12 20.23 -14.82 -2.42
CA THR A 12 20.73 -13.44 -2.58
C THR A 12 20.33 -12.85 -3.93
N PHE A 13 20.34 -13.66 -4.99
CA PHE A 13 19.86 -13.26 -6.32
C PHE A 13 18.37 -12.92 -6.31
N ASN A 14 17.52 -13.76 -5.70
CA ASN A 14 16.09 -13.51 -5.57
C ASN A 14 15.78 -12.28 -4.72
N ILE A 15 16.51 -12.04 -3.63
CA ILE A 15 16.34 -10.84 -2.80
C ILE A 15 16.68 -9.58 -3.60
N ASN A 16 17.78 -9.59 -4.37
CA ASN A 16 18.14 -8.46 -5.22
C ASN A 16 17.13 -8.26 -6.36
N MET A 17 16.56 -9.32 -6.90
CA MET A 17 15.52 -9.26 -7.93
C MET A 17 14.21 -8.69 -7.36
N MET A 18 13.77 -9.13 -6.17
CA MET A 18 12.64 -8.56 -5.46
C MET A 18 12.87 -7.09 -5.09
N LYS A 19 14.07 -6.72 -4.61
CA LYS A 19 14.43 -5.34 -4.31
C LYS A 19 14.35 -4.45 -5.55
N LYS A 20 14.82 -4.94 -6.71
CA LYS A 20 14.73 -4.21 -7.98
C LYS A 20 13.29 -4.03 -8.44
N ILE A 21 12.45 -5.07 -8.30
CA ILE A 21 11.01 -5.00 -8.62
C ILE A 21 10.30 -4.01 -7.70
N ILE A 22 10.62 -4.01 -6.40
CA ILE A 22 10.08 -3.04 -5.43
C ILE A 22 10.54 -1.63 -5.79
N LEU A 23 11.81 -1.45 -6.16
CA LEU A 23 12.37 -0.14 -6.53
C LEU A 23 11.75 0.41 -7.83
N THR A 24 11.52 -0.43 -8.83
CA THR A 24 10.85 -0.03 -10.07
C THR A 24 9.36 0.23 -9.85
N LEU A 25 8.69 -0.50 -8.96
CA LEU A 25 7.33 -0.14 -8.53
C LEU A 25 7.32 1.22 -7.82
N LEU A 26 8.28 1.46 -6.92
CA LEU A 26 8.43 2.73 -6.21
C LEU A 26 8.63 3.89 -7.18
N LEU A 27 9.45 3.68 -8.21
CA LEU A 27 9.72 4.67 -9.26
C LEU A 27 8.52 4.88 -10.20
N ALA A 28 7.72 3.85 -10.48
CA ALA A 28 6.50 4.00 -11.29
C ALA A 28 5.41 4.80 -10.55
N ILE A 29 5.36 4.68 -9.22
CA ILE A 29 4.39 5.41 -8.37
C ILE A 29 4.71 6.90 -8.29
N THR A 30 5.99 7.33 -8.40
CA THR A 30 6.34 8.76 -8.33
C THR A 30 5.86 9.56 -9.54
N PHE A 31 5.76 8.96 -10.73
CA PHE A 31 5.27 9.65 -11.92
C PHE A 31 3.74 9.79 -11.96
N THR A 32 3.00 8.87 -11.33
CA THR A 32 1.52 8.90 -11.32
C THR A 32 0.95 9.67 -10.12
N ALA A 33 1.69 9.76 -9.00
CA ALA A 33 1.26 10.47 -7.80
C ALA A 33 1.09 11.99 -8.00
N THR A 34 1.83 12.59 -8.93
CA THR A 34 1.83 14.05 -9.13
C THR A 34 0.59 14.57 -9.87
N TYR A 35 -0.19 13.71 -10.53
CA TYR A 35 -1.26 14.14 -11.46
C TYR A 35 -2.68 13.66 -11.13
N SER A 36 -2.91 12.94 -10.01
CA SER A 36 -4.21 12.30 -9.76
C SER A 36 -4.76 12.40 -8.34
N GLN A 37 -3.96 12.81 -7.34
CA GLN A 37 -4.47 12.85 -5.96
C GLN A 37 -5.28 14.12 -5.69
N SER A 38 -6.58 13.97 -5.44
CA SER A 38 -7.42 15.09 -5.02
C SER A 38 -6.99 15.60 -3.63
N LYS A 39 -7.15 16.91 -3.36
CA LYS A 39 -6.84 17.50 -2.04
C LYS A 39 -7.53 16.76 -0.87
N HIS A 40 -8.70 16.17 -1.13
CA HIS A 40 -9.43 15.38 -0.15
C HIS A 40 -8.74 14.04 0.17
N GLN A 41 -8.28 13.30 -0.85
CA GLN A 41 -7.50 12.08 -0.66
C GLN A 41 -6.17 12.35 0.04
N GLU A 42 -5.54 13.51 -0.21
CA GLU A 42 -4.33 13.91 0.51
C GLU A 42 -4.61 14.09 2.01
N ARG A 43 -5.70 14.77 2.36
CA ARG A 43 -6.13 14.94 3.77
C ARG A 43 -6.45 13.60 4.44
N GLN A 44 -7.18 12.72 3.75
CA GLN A 44 -7.45 11.36 4.23
C GLN A 44 -6.17 10.55 4.41
N ASN A 45 -5.19 10.70 3.52
CA ASN A 45 -3.92 10.00 3.65
C ASN A 45 -3.13 10.51 4.85
N LYS A 46 -3.02 11.84 4.99
CA LYS A 46 -2.37 12.48 6.13
C LYS A 46 -2.99 12.04 7.46
N TYR A 47 -4.31 12.12 7.58
CA TYR A 47 -5.03 11.71 8.79
C TYR A 47 -4.75 10.25 9.16
N PHE A 48 -4.79 9.35 8.18
CA PHE A 48 -4.48 7.94 8.41
C PHE A 48 -3.06 7.73 8.90
N VAL A 49 -2.07 8.36 8.26
CA VAL A 49 -0.66 8.23 8.63
C VAL A 49 -0.44 8.76 10.05
N GLU A 50 -1.03 9.90 10.41
CA GLU A 50 -0.96 10.46 11.75
C GLU A 50 -1.59 9.53 12.80
N ALA A 51 -2.76 8.96 12.51
CA ALA A 51 -3.42 8.00 13.40
C ALA A 51 -2.59 6.73 13.60
N ALA A 52 -2.10 6.12 12.51
CA ALA A 52 -1.25 4.94 12.56
C ALA A 52 0.07 5.21 13.29
N THR A 53 0.64 6.40 13.10
CA THR A 53 1.86 6.83 13.79
C THR A 53 1.65 6.89 15.29
N LYS A 54 0.52 7.46 15.72
CA LYS A 54 0.19 7.59 17.14
C LYS A 54 -0.11 6.23 17.78
N GLU A 55 -0.76 5.33 17.06
CA GLU A 55 -1.17 4.02 17.60
C GLU A 55 -0.02 3.00 17.63
N TYR A 56 0.83 3.02 16.61
CA TYR A 56 1.91 2.04 16.43
C TYR A 56 3.31 2.64 16.61
N ASN A 57 3.40 3.87 17.10
CA ASN A 57 4.65 4.58 17.37
C ASN A 57 5.64 4.59 16.19
N LEU A 58 5.13 4.89 14.99
CA LEU A 58 5.92 4.83 13.76
C LEU A 58 6.98 5.94 13.72
N ASN A 59 8.22 5.55 13.40
CA ASN A 59 9.28 6.52 13.16
C ASN A 59 9.10 7.24 11.81
N LYS A 60 9.92 8.27 11.56
CA LYS A 60 9.79 9.10 10.35
C LYS A 60 9.90 8.31 9.04
N LEU A 61 10.82 7.33 8.97
CA LEU A 61 10.97 6.49 7.79
C LEU A 61 9.73 5.62 7.56
N GLN A 62 9.19 5.04 8.63
CA GLN A 62 7.96 4.24 8.55
C GLN A 62 6.74 5.09 8.14
N GLN A 63 6.66 6.34 8.60
CA GLN A 63 5.60 7.27 8.20
C GLN A 63 5.64 7.57 6.70
N ASP A 64 6.83 7.84 6.15
CA ASP A 64 7.00 8.15 4.74
C ASP A 64 6.71 6.91 3.87
N GLU A 65 7.15 5.73 4.30
CA GLU A 65 6.79 4.46 3.65
C GLU A 65 5.28 4.20 3.72
N LEU A 66 4.64 4.42 4.87
CA LEU A 66 3.19 4.28 5.05
C LEU A 66 2.43 5.20 4.08
N LYS A 67 2.88 6.45 3.95
CA LYS A 67 2.28 7.42 3.04
C LYS A 67 2.33 6.91 1.60
N VAL A 68 3.46 6.35 1.17
CA VAL A 68 3.65 5.79 -0.18
C VAL A 68 2.72 4.60 -0.42
N ILE A 69 2.74 3.59 0.45
CA ILE A 69 1.93 2.37 0.26
C ILE A 69 0.43 2.68 0.30
N ARG A 70 0.01 3.63 1.15
CA ARG A 70 -1.39 4.04 1.23
C ARG A 70 -1.81 4.86 0.00
N THR A 71 -0.98 5.78 -0.47
CA THR A 71 -1.24 6.48 -1.73
C THR A 71 -1.39 5.49 -2.89
N ALA A 72 -0.53 4.48 -2.99
CA ALA A 72 -0.62 3.46 -4.04
C ALA A 72 -1.96 2.71 -4.01
N MET A 73 -2.44 2.33 -2.83
CA MET A 73 -3.76 1.70 -2.67
C MET A 73 -4.90 2.63 -3.11
N VAL A 74 -4.87 3.90 -2.70
CA VAL A 74 -5.89 4.90 -3.05
C VAL A 74 -5.92 5.17 -4.56
N VAL A 75 -4.75 5.25 -5.20
CA VAL A 75 -4.62 5.40 -6.65
C VAL A 75 -5.23 4.18 -7.36
N ALA A 76 -4.88 2.97 -6.94
CA ALA A 76 -5.45 1.74 -7.53
C ALA A 76 -6.99 1.71 -7.44
N TYR A 77 -7.56 2.19 -6.33
CA TYR A 77 -9.02 2.31 -6.17
C TYR A 77 -9.63 3.33 -7.12
N GLY A 78 -8.98 4.49 -7.25
CA GLY A 78 -9.39 5.55 -8.17
C GLY A 78 -9.36 5.08 -9.62
N GLU A 79 -8.29 4.40 -10.02
CA GLU A 79 -8.11 3.84 -11.36
C GLU A 79 -9.13 2.74 -11.67
N ALA A 80 -9.34 1.78 -10.77
CA ALA A 80 -10.34 0.73 -10.95
C ALA A 80 -11.76 1.33 -11.07
N THR A 81 -12.07 2.37 -10.29
CA THR A 81 -13.35 3.08 -10.39
C THR A 81 -13.47 3.85 -11.70
N LYS A 82 -12.38 4.46 -12.19
CA LYS A 82 -12.36 5.16 -13.48
C LYS A 82 -12.58 4.18 -14.63
N GLN A 83 -11.88 3.05 -14.62
CA GLN A 83 -11.99 1.98 -15.62
C GLN A 83 -13.39 1.35 -15.65
N GLU A 84 -14.02 1.14 -14.49
CA GLU A 84 -15.41 0.67 -14.43
C GLU A 84 -16.36 1.70 -15.06
N LYS A 85 -16.20 2.98 -14.73
CA LYS A 85 -17.04 4.06 -15.25
C LYS A 85 -16.89 4.29 -16.76
N SER A 86 -15.70 4.06 -17.32
CA SER A 86 -15.48 4.09 -18.78
C SER A 86 -15.99 2.83 -19.49
N GLY A 87 -16.30 1.77 -18.75
CA GLY A 87 -16.68 0.46 -19.31
C GLY A 87 -15.49 -0.40 -19.71
N ASP A 88 -14.26 -0.01 -19.37
CA ASP A 88 -13.04 -0.77 -19.68
C ASP A 88 -12.95 -2.08 -18.87
N ILE A 89 -13.58 -2.11 -17.70
CA ILE A 89 -13.67 -3.29 -16.83
C ILE A 89 -15.08 -3.46 -16.28
N THR A 90 -15.42 -4.69 -15.86
CA THR A 90 -16.69 -4.97 -15.20
C THR A 90 -16.64 -4.60 -13.71
N SER A 91 -17.80 -4.54 -13.05
CA SER A 91 -17.87 -4.39 -11.59
C SER A 91 -17.20 -5.55 -10.84
N ALA A 92 -17.22 -6.76 -11.40
CA ALA A 92 -16.52 -7.92 -10.83
C ALA A 92 -14.99 -7.74 -10.88
N ASP A 93 -14.47 -7.20 -11.99
CA ASP A 93 -13.05 -6.90 -12.14
C ASP A 93 -12.61 -5.80 -11.17
N LYS A 94 -13.44 -4.76 -10.98
CA LYS A 94 -13.19 -3.72 -9.99
C LYS A 94 -13.10 -4.30 -8.57
N ILE A 95 -14.01 -5.20 -8.20
CA ILE A 95 -13.96 -5.87 -6.89
C ILE A 95 -12.63 -6.61 -6.75
N SER A 96 -12.25 -7.41 -7.74
CA SER A 96 -10.98 -8.16 -7.72
C SER A 96 -9.76 -7.23 -7.59
N LYS A 97 -9.69 -6.16 -8.39
CA LYS A 97 -8.58 -5.18 -8.35
C LYS A 97 -8.49 -4.45 -7.01
N THR A 98 -9.63 -4.06 -6.45
CA THR A 98 -9.66 -3.36 -5.15
C THR A 98 -9.35 -4.29 -3.98
N GLN A 99 -9.76 -5.56 -4.05
CA GLN A 99 -9.36 -6.60 -3.09
C GLN A 99 -7.85 -6.87 -3.15
N GLU A 100 -7.26 -6.95 -4.34
CA GLU A 100 -5.83 -7.12 -4.51
C GLU A 100 -5.05 -5.93 -3.94
N ALA A 101 -5.48 -4.71 -4.23
CA ALA A 101 -4.88 -3.49 -3.67
C ALA A 101 -5.00 -3.46 -2.12
N SER A 102 -6.15 -3.85 -1.55
CA SER A 102 -6.32 -4.04 -0.10
C SER A 102 -5.34 -5.05 0.46
N LYS A 103 -5.21 -6.22 -0.18
CA LYS A 103 -4.31 -7.29 0.26
C LYS A 103 -2.86 -6.81 0.25
N ASN A 104 -2.43 -6.14 -0.81
CA ASN A 104 -1.08 -5.60 -0.94
C ASN A 104 -0.80 -4.54 0.13
N PHE A 105 -1.75 -3.64 0.37
CA PHE A 105 -1.66 -2.65 1.43
C PHE A 105 -1.57 -3.28 2.83
N ASN A 106 -2.48 -4.20 3.16
CA ASN A 106 -2.50 -4.87 4.46
C ASN A 106 -1.19 -5.63 4.71
N ASN A 107 -0.69 -6.36 3.71
CA ASN A 107 0.59 -7.06 3.80
C ASN A 107 1.77 -6.10 4.01
N ALA A 108 1.77 -4.95 3.34
CA ALA A 108 2.79 -3.94 3.53
C ALA A 108 2.71 -3.30 4.92
N LEU A 109 1.49 -3.01 5.41
CA LEU A 109 1.26 -2.46 6.73
C LEU A 109 1.70 -3.43 7.85
N ILE A 110 1.41 -4.72 7.72
CA ILE A 110 1.90 -5.76 8.63
C ILE A 110 3.43 -5.76 8.66
N LYS A 111 4.08 -5.73 7.49
CA LYS A 111 5.56 -5.70 7.42
C LYS A 111 6.15 -4.43 8.04
N LEU A 112 5.49 -3.30 7.83
CA LEU A 112 5.92 -1.99 8.31
C LEU A 112 5.82 -1.87 9.82
N THR A 113 4.71 -2.35 10.38
CA THR A 113 4.35 -2.19 11.80
C THR A 113 4.80 -3.37 12.66
N GLY A 114 4.96 -4.55 12.07
CA GLY A 114 5.16 -5.81 12.78
C GLY A 114 3.89 -6.37 13.43
N ILE A 115 2.75 -5.70 13.26
CA ILE A 115 1.46 -6.05 13.89
C ILE A 115 0.72 -7.06 13.02
N GLN A 116 0.15 -8.10 13.63
CA GLN A 116 -0.61 -9.11 12.90
C GLN A 116 -1.97 -8.56 12.43
N TYR A 117 -2.56 -9.21 11.42
CA TYR A 117 -3.79 -8.71 10.82
C TYR A 117 -4.95 -8.58 11.81
N ASP A 118 -5.10 -9.52 12.73
CA ASP A 118 -6.18 -9.53 13.72
C ASP A 118 -6.13 -8.31 14.66
N GLU A 119 -4.94 -7.77 14.90
CA GLU A 119 -4.72 -6.55 15.69
C GLU A 119 -4.83 -5.28 14.84
N LEU A 120 -4.56 -5.37 13.54
CA LEU A 120 -4.77 -4.27 12.59
C LEU A 120 -6.24 -4.07 12.22
N GLU A 121 -7.04 -5.14 12.19
CA GLU A 121 -8.42 -5.09 11.71
C GLU A 121 -9.28 -4.06 12.46
N PRO A 122 -9.27 -3.97 13.80
CA PRO A 122 -10.03 -2.96 14.52
C PRO A 122 -9.63 -1.54 14.12
N PHE A 123 -8.31 -1.29 13.99
CA PHE A 123 -7.79 0.00 13.53
C PHE A 123 -8.25 0.32 12.10
N LEU A 124 -8.10 -0.61 11.16
CA LEU A 124 -8.50 -0.42 9.77
C LEU A 124 -10.00 -0.17 9.65
N THR A 125 -10.81 -0.87 10.42
CA THR A 125 -12.27 -0.68 10.48
C THR A 125 -12.62 0.69 11.01
N ARG A 126 -11.98 1.12 12.10
CA ARG A 126 -12.15 2.47 12.67
C ARG A 126 -11.76 3.55 11.68
N MET A 127 -10.61 3.41 11.02
CA MET A 127 -10.14 4.33 9.98
C MET A 127 -11.12 4.44 8.82
N ARG A 128 -11.73 3.33 8.35
CA ARG A 128 -12.75 3.40 7.28
C ARG A 128 -13.96 4.27 7.67
N ALA A 129 -14.33 4.30 8.94
CA ALA A 129 -15.41 5.15 9.43
C ALA A 129 -14.96 6.62 9.56
N GLU A 130 -13.82 6.86 10.22
CA GLU A 130 -13.29 8.20 10.47
C GLU A 130 -12.92 8.94 9.17
N LEU A 131 -12.34 8.25 8.19
CA LEU A 131 -11.92 8.84 6.93
C LEU A 131 -13.07 9.43 6.11
N LYS A 132 -14.31 8.92 6.29
CA LYS A 132 -15.51 9.49 5.65
C LYS A 132 -15.85 10.89 6.18
N GLN A 133 -15.38 11.22 7.38
CA GLN A 133 -15.63 12.50 8.05
C GLN A 133 -14.51 13.52 7.82
N VAL A 134 -13.36 13.10 7.26
CA VAL A 134 -12.25 13.99 6.93
C VAL A 134 -12.68 14.87 5.76
N LYS A 135 -12.93 16.15 6.01
CA LYS A 135 -13.36 17.13 4.99
C LYS A 135 -12.18 17.59 4.16
#